data_AF-A0AAU2NQD2-F1
#
_entry.id   AF-A0AAU2NQD2-F1
#
_cell.length_a   1.000
_cell.length_b   1.000
_cell.length_c   1.000
_cell.angle_alpha   90.00
_cell.angle_beta   90.00
_cell.angle_gamma   90.00
#
_symmetry.space_group_name_H-M   'P 1'
#
loop_
_entity.id
_entity.type
_entity.pdbx_description
1 polymer ?
#
loop_
_entity_poly.entity_id
_entity_poly.type
_entity_poly.pdbx_seq_one_letter_code
_entity_poly.pdbx_strand_id
1 'polypeptide(L)'
;MPLSPSGPSASFRRDLSEWRIALVAWRLLVLQASHPVVSAGMTEHSTYRGHPWRRVEHTMGSGQRLFQADEEALHREVGRLDRAHRRIRGTAPGGRPYDAEDPATRAWVLLTLFESVFTMRELSGDPYAADELEAVYGEFTATIAAFRLPEGSLPRTAAELPGYFRTMLREQLEFTDQARHLLYEMLNEAPCPRRLHWLGPVGWRLLRAVAARVVTTLTLADLPAVYRERFGLVRTRRAALLSRLLHHGGRAIMTRLPERRRYRFQRPPVPAQRRRPPRRDTRPPRLDRFFDQVLDQTGDGYLTAPDLQAMAHNVCWQLELTEGAEGRVRAAFDGWWEQLRSTMDADGDGRIGRGEFVAATLAGCDRDPDYLERGLLPALRAVFTAADTDGDGTLDADEYRAVFGGPRVHPADLSHGFRQLDVDGDGTITEAEFLRGFTDYFTARSPSAAGTQLLGRP
;
A
#
# COMPACT_ATOMS: atom_id res chain seq x y z
N MET A 1 -31.81 -14.75 -40.17
CA MET A 1 -32.11 -13.65 -39.24
C MET A 1 -31.06 -13.67 -38.15
N PRO A 2 -30.06 -12.77 -38.13
CA PRO A 2 -29.08 -12.73 -37.05
C PRO A 2 -29.65 -11.90 -35.90
N LEU A 3 -29.74 -12.50 -34.72
CA LEU A 3 -30.07 -11.80 -33.48
C LEU A 3 -28.79 -11.30 -32.83
N SER A 4 -28.59 -9.98 -32.82
CA SER A 4 -27.93 -9.21 -31.75
C SER A 4 -28.07 -7.72 -32.09
N PRO A 5 -28.41 -6.85 -31.11
CA PRO A 5 -27.34 -6.30 -30.24
C PRO A 5 -27.74 -5.97 -28.78
N SER A 6 -26.71 -5.71 -27.93
CA SER A 6 -26.69 -5.09 -26.57
C SER A 6 -26.87 -6.02 -25.34
N GLY A 7 -25.97 -6.19 -24.37
CA GLY A 7 -24.59 -5.77 -24.03
C GLY A 7 -24.20 -6.44 -22.66
N PRO A 8 -22.97 -6.36 -22.10
CA PRO A 8 -22.72 -6.90 -20.75
C PRO A 8 -23.24 -5.89 -19.71
N SER A 9 -24.46 -6.07 -19.20
CA SER A 9 -25.13 -5.09 -18.33
C SER A 9 -24.63 -5.09 -16.88
N ALA A 10 -24.30 -6.24 -16.31
CA ALA A 10 -23.77 -6.38 -14.95
C ALA A 10 -22.32 -6.91 -14.98
N SER A 11 -21.40 -6.22 -14.29
CA SER A 11 -20.01 -6.68 -14.18
C SER A 11 -19.44 -6.33 -12.81
N PHE A 12 -18.89 -7.33 -12.14
CA PHE A 12 -18.25 -7.17 -10.84
C PHE A 12 -17.15 -6.11 -10.90
N ARG A 13 -16.30 -6.20 -11.93
CA ARG A 13 -15.17 -5.29 -12.13
C ARG A 13 -15.63 -3.84 -12.33
N ARG A 14 -16.71 -3.63 -13.08
CA ARG A 14 -17.26 -2.30 -13.31
C ARG A 14 -17.74 -1.68 -11.99
N ASP A 15 -18.51 -2.43 -11.22
CA ASP A 15 -19.13 -1.93 -9.99
C ASP A 15 -18.10 -1.74 -8.86
N LEU A 16 -17.08 -2.61 -8.77
CA LEU A 16 -15.94 -2.43 -7.87
C LEU A 16 -15.15 -1.13 -8.15
N SER A 17 -15.14 -0.68 -9.41
CA SER A 17 -14.46 0.55 -9.82
C SER A 17 -15.26 1.81 -9.52
N GLU A 18 -16.55 1.71 -9.24
CA GLU A 18 -17.40 2.87 -8.98
C GLU A 18 -17.04 3.55 -7.65
N TRP A 19 -17.14 4.87 -7.56
CA TRP A 19 -16.83 5.61 -6.32
C TRP A 19 -17.72 5.24 -5.12
N ARG A 20 -18.93 4.72 -5.35
CA ARG A 20 -19.87 4.30 -4.28
C ARG A 20 -19.30 3.23 -3.36
N ILE A 21 -18.35 2.42 -3.83
CA ILE A 21 -17.72 1.37 -3.02
C ILE A 21 -17.02 1.94 -1.77
N ALA A 22 -16.64 3.23 -1.78
CA ALA A 22 -16.09 3.92 -0.62
C ALA A 22 -17.07 3.96 0.57
N LEU A 23 -18.39 3.93 0.30
CA LEU A 23 -19.43 3.92 1.34
C LEU A 23 -19.44 2.61 2.15
N VAL A 24 -18.99 1.51 1.54
CA VAL A 24 -18.96 0.17 2.17
C VAL A 24 -17.55 -0.33 2.46
N ALA A 25 -16.51 0.39 2.01
CA ALA A 25 -15.12 -0.02 2.18
C ALA A 25 -14.72 -0.17 3.66
N TRP A 26 -15.20 0.73 4.52
CA TRP A 26 -14.89 0.64 5.96
C TRP A 26 -15.57 -0.57 6.63
N ARG A 27 -16.81 -0.85 6.24
CA ARG A 27 -17.57 -2.04 6.65
C ARG A 27 -16.85 -3.33 6.26
N LEU A 28 -16.35 -3.41 5.03
CA LEU A 28 -15.52 -4.51 4.55
C LEU A 28 -14.31 -4.75 5.48
N LEU A 29 -13.55 -3.70 5.80
CA LEU A 29 -12.37 -3.80 6.67
C LEU A 29 -12.72 -4.29 8.07
N VAL A 30 -13.84 -3.81 8.65
CA VAL A 30 -14.32 -4.27 9.96
C VAL A 30 -14.68 -5.76 9.92
N LEU A 31 -15.40 -6.22 8.88
CA LEU A 31 -15.77 -7.63 8.74
C LEU A 31 -14.55 -8.54 8.56
N GLN A 32 -13.55 -8.11 7.79
CA GLN A 32 -12.31 -8.86 7.62
C GLN A 32 -11.51 -8.93 8.93
N ALA A 33 -11.33 -7.80 9.61
CA ALA A 33 -10.59 -7.74 10.88
C ALA A 33 -11.29 -8.49 12.03
N SER A 34 -12.59 -8.75 11.90
CA SER A 34 -13.34 -9.58 12.85
C SER A 34 -13.03 -11.08 12.74
N HIS A 35 -12.32 -11.52 11.69
CA HIS A 35 -11.91 -12.91 11.57
C HIS A 35 -10.67 -13.16 12.44
N PRO A 36 -10.65 -14.15 13.35
CA PRO A 36 -9.55 -14.34 14.31
C PRO A 36 -8.16 -14.44 13.67
N VAL A 37 -8.02 -15.22 12.60
CA VAL A 37 -6.76 -15.38 11.84
C VAL A 37 -6.31 -14.06 11.20
N VAL A 38 -7.23 -13.31 10.59
CA VAL A 38 -6.93 -12.02 9.96
C VAL A 38 -6.50 -11.02 11.04
N SER A 39 -7.18 -11.03 12.18
CA SER A 39 -6.87 -10.19 13.33
C SER A 39 -5.50 -10.47 13.93
N ALA A 40 -5.14 -11.75 14.08
CA ALA A 40 -3.83 -12.18 14.56
C ALA A 40 -2.72 -11.72 13.61
N GLY A 41 -2.85 -12.02 12.30
CA GLY A 41 -1.91 -11.56 11.29
C GLY A 41 -1.80 -10.03 11.21
N MET A 42 -2.90 -9.30 11.44
CA MET A 42 -2.88 -7.83 11.55
C MET A 42 -2.14 -7.32 12.78
N THR A 43 -2.08 -8.08 13.86
CA THR A 43 -1.38 -7.68 15.09
C THR A 43 0.12 -7.83 14.94
N GLU A 44 0.56 -8.95 14.39
CA GLU A 44 1.97 -9.31 14.32
C GLU A 44 2.67 -8.75 13.07
N HIS A 45 1.94 -8.56 11.97
CA HIS A 45 2.55 -8.27 10.67
C HIS A 45 2.04 -6.98 10.00
N SER A 46 1.26 -6.13 10.68
CA SER A 46 0.71 -4.93 10.05
C SER A 46 1.10 -3.60 10.68
N THR A 47 1.48 -2.65 9.83
CA THR A 47 1.84 -1.28 10.18
C THR A 47 0.68 -0.27 10.11
N TYR A 48 -0.56 -0.74 10.04
CA TYR A 48 -1.73 0.11 9.73
C TYR A 48 -2.06 1.20 10.75
N ARG A 49 -1.71 0.98 12.02
CA ARG A 49 -1.88 2.00 13.06
C ARG A 49 -0.94 3.18 12.83
N GLY A 50 0.31 2.90 12.42
CA GLY A 50 1.29 3.93 12.10
C GLY A 50 1.09 4.58 10.73
N HIS A 51 0.67 3.80 9.72
CA HIS A 51 0.57 4.24 8.33
C HIS A 51 -0.80 3.91 7.68
N PRO A 52 -1.92 4.46 8.21
CA PRO A 52 -3.27 4.08 7.78
C PRO A 52 -3.55 4.39 6.31
N TRP A 53 -3.14 5.56 5.82
CA TRP A 53 -3.39 5.98 4.43
C TRP A 53 -2.60 5.16 3.42
N ARG A 54 -1.33 4.86 3.73
CA ARG A 54 -0.47 4.00 2.91
C ARG A 54 -1.07 2.60 2.79
N ARG A 55 -1.64 2.07 3.87
CA ARG A 55 -2.32 0.77 3.83
C ARG A 55 -3.53 0.78 2.91
N VAL A 56 -4.36 1.84 2.99
CA VAL A 56 -5.51 2.00 2.09
C VAL A 56 -5.05 2.05 0.63
N GLU A 57 -4.00 2.82 0.33
CA GLU A 57 -3.42 2.93 -1.02
C GLU A 57 -2.92 1.57 -1.55
N HIS A 58 -2.18 0.80 -0.75
CA HIS A 58 -1.70 -0.52 -1.14
C HIS A 58 -2.84 -1.52 -1.37
N THR A 59 -3.86 -1.54 -0.51
CA THR A 59 -5.04 -2.39 -0.69
C THR A 59 -5.80 -2.01 -1.95
N MET A 60 -5.96 -0.71 -2.24
CA MET A 60 -6.59 -0.24 -3.47
C MET A 60 -5.79 -0.62 -4.72
N GLY A 61 -4.46 -0.45 -4.70
CA GLY A 61 -3.58 -0.85 -5.79
C GLY A 61 -3.58 -2.36 -6.02
N SER A 62 -3.66 -3.16 -4.94
CA SER A 62 -3.79 -4.61 -5.02
C SER A 62 -5.12 -5.04 -5.64
N GLY A 63 -6.24 -4.47 -5.18
CA GLY A 63 -7.56 -4.73 -5.77
C GLY A 63 -7.63 -4.35 -7.25
N GLN A 64 -6.98 -3.25 -7.66
CA GLN A 64 -6.86 -2.87 -9.06
C GLN A 64 -6.10 -3.93 -9.87
N ARG A 65 -4.96 -4.44 -9.37
CA ARG A 65 -4.19 -5.47 -10.08
C ARG A 65 -4.91 -6.80 -10.17
N LEU A 66 -5.70 -7.16 -9.15
CA LEU A 66 -6.50 -8.39 -9.17
C LEU A 66 -7.68 -8.32 -10.14
N PHE A 67 -8.42 -7.22 -10.14
CA PHE A 67 -9.71 -7.17 -10.85
C PHE A 67 -9.72 -6.30 -12.10
N GLN A 68 -8.66 -5.55 -12.42
CA GLN A 68 -8.67 -4.64 -13.59
C GLN A 68 -7.49 -4.81 -14.55
N ALA A 69 -6.43 -5.49 -14.12
CA ALA A 69 -5.26 -5.67 -14.95
C ALA A 69 -5.42 -6.85 -15.92
N ASP A 70 -4.46 -7.00 -16.85
CA ASP A 70 -4.40 -8.17 -17.71
C ASP A 70 -4.10 -9.45 -16.91
N GLU A 71 -4.28 -10.60 -17.57
CA GLU A 71 -4.09 -11.90 -16.95
C GLU A 71 -2.67 -12.08 -16.39
N GLU A 72 -1.64 -11.54 -17.05
CA GLU A 72 -0.26 -11.55 -16.56
C GLU A 72 -0.09 -10.74 -15.26
N ALA A 73 -0.70 -9.57 -15.17
CA ALA A 73 -0.65 -8.74 -13.97
C ALA A 73 -1.44 -9.36 -12.80
N LEU A 74 -2.59 -10.00 -13.08
CA LEU A 74 -3.32 -10.79 -12.10
C LEU A 74 -2.43 -11.89 -11.52
N HIS A 75 -1.82 -12.74 -12.36
CA HIS A 75 -0.95 -13.82 -11.91
C HIS A 75 0.27 -13.32 -11.11
N ARG A 76 0.87 -12.20 -11.54
CA ARG A 76 1.96 -11.56 -10.80
C ARG A 76 1.52 -11.07 -9.43
N GLU A 77 0.31 -10.50 -9.33
CA GLU A 77 -0.23 -10.03 -8.06
C GLU A 77 -0.58 -11.18 -7.13
N VAL A 78 -1.22 -12.24 -7.63
CA VAL A 78 -1.48 -13.46 -6.85
C VAL A 78 -0.17 -14.05 -6.31
N GLY A 79 0.85 -14.22 -7.16
CA GLY A 79 2.15 -14.72 -6.72
C GLY A 79 2.85 -13.79 -5.70
N ARG A 80 2.64 -12.47 -5.79
CA ARG A 80 3.12 -11.52 -4.79
C ARG A 80 2.39 -11.70 -3.45
N LEU A 81 1.06 -11.85 -3.48
CA LEU A 81 0.23 -12.06 -2.30
C LEU A 81 0.54 -13.40 -1.63
N ASP A 82 0.66 -14.49 -2.38
CA ASP A 82 1.01 -15.82 -1.82
C ASP A 82 2.37 -15.78 -1.13
N ARG A 83 3.40 -15.15 -1.73
CA ARG A 83 4.72 -14.98 -1.08
C ARG A 83 4.65 -14.15 0.19
N ALA A 84 3.77 -13.15 0.24
CA ALA A 84 3.58 -12.34 1.44
C ALA A 84 2.82 -13.12 2.52
N HIS A 85 1.74 -13.82 2.16
CA HIS A 85 0.90 -14.59 3.08
C HIS A 85 1.64 -15.79 3.68
N ARG A 86 2.55 -16.45 2.95
CA ARG A 86 3.38 -17.54 3.48
C ARG A 86 4.19 -17.18 4.73
N ARG A 87 4.48 -15.89 4.92
CA ARG A 87 5.24 -15.38 6.08
C ARG A 87 4.34 -15.00 7.26
N ILE A 88 3.02 -15.00 7.07
CA ILE A 88 2.02 -14.58 8.07
C ILE A 88 1.45 -15.86 8.69
N ARG A 89 2.18 -16.40 9.66
CA ARG A 89 1.82 -17.59 10.43
C ARG A 89 2.37 -17.45 11.83
N GLY A 90 1.64 -17.96 12.82
CA GLY A 90 2.03 -17.81 14.21
C GLY A 90 1.02 -18.40 15.16
N THR A 91 1.03 -17.92 16.40
CA THR A 91 0.13 -18.37 17.46
C THR A 91 -0.55 -17.16 18.06
N ALA A 92 -1.87 -17.06 17.86
CA ALA A 92 -2.69 -15.96 18.34
C ALA A 92 -2.80 -15.98 19.88
N PRO A 93 -3.18 -14.85 20.51
CA PRO A 93 -3.51 -14.81 21.93
C PRO A 93 -4.50 -15.91 22.31
N GLY A 94 -4.17 -16.69 23.35
CA GLY A 94 -4.92 -17.89 23.74
C GLY A 94 -4.39 -19.20 23.14
N GLY A 95 -3.23 -19.20 22.48
CA GLY A 95 -2.54 -20.42 22.04
C GLY A 95 -3.05 -21.01 20.73
N ARG A 96 -3.94 -20.32 20.01
CA ARG A 96 -4.52 -20.81 18.75
C ARG A 96 -3.52 -20.59 17.60
N PRO A 97 -3.04 -21.65 16.91
CA PRO A 97 -2.20 -21.46 15.73
C PRO A 97 -3.01 -20.78 14.62
N TYR A 98 -2.35 -19.96 13.82
CA TYR A 98 -2.96 -19.29 12.68
C TYR A 98 -2.02 -19.31 11.47
N ASP A 99 -2.61 -19.39 10.28
CA ASP A 99 -1.90 -19.39 9.01
C ASP A 99 -2.72 -18.59 7.99
N ALA A 100 -2.11 -17.57 7.36
CA ALA A 100 -2.76 -16.79 6.32
C ALA A 100 -2.94 -17.55 4.99
N GLU A 101 -2.25 -18.68 4.79
CA GLU A 101 -2.48 -19.58 3.66
C GLU A 101 -3.70 -20.49 3.86
N ASP A 102 -4.32 -20.48 5.05
CA ASP A 102 -5.56 -21.22 5.34
C ASP A 102 -6.65 -20.94 4.29
N PRO A 103 -7.15 -21.97 3.59
CA PRO A 103 -8.13 -21.82 2.53
C PRO A 103 -9.41 -21.10 2.96
N ALA A 104 -9.92 -21.40 4.15
CA ALA A 104 -11.17 -20.81 4.65
C ALA A 104 -11.00 -19.31 4.93
N THR A 105 -9.86 -18.92 5.50
CA THR A 105 -9.50 -17.52 5.74
C THR A 105 -9.34 -16.75 4.42
N ARG A 106 -8.65 -17.32 3.44
CA ARG A 106 -8.49 -16.70 2.11
C ARG A 106 -9.84 -16.56 1.40
N ALA A 107 -10.67 -17.59 1.44
CA ALA A 107 -12.03 -17.57 0.91
C ALA A 107 -12.86 -16.44 1.55
N TRP A 108 -12.81 -16.29 2.87
CA TRP A 108 -13.50 -15.20 3.58
C TRP A 108 -13.06 -13.81 3.11
N VAL A 109 -11.74 -13.57 3.03
CA VAL A 109 -11.19 -12.28 2.58
C VAL A 109 -11.63 -11.96 1.14
N LEU A 110 -11.62 -12.95 0.25
CA LEU A 110 -12.06 -12.77 -1.13
C LEU A 110 -13.58 -12.55 -1.22
N LEU A 111 -14.37 -13.38 -0.56
CA LEU A 111 -15.83 -13.28 -0.59
C LEU A 111 -16.34 -11.98 0.02
N THR A 112 -15.67 -11.44 1.05
CA THR A 112 -16.03 -10.12 1.59
C THR A 112 -15.79 -9.00 0.57
N LEU A 113 -14.82 -9.11 -0.34
CA LEU A 113 -14.68 -8.16 -1.47
C LEU A 113 -15.89 -8.24 -2.40
N PHE A 114 -16.33 -9.44 -2.76
CA PHE A 114 -17.54 -9.64 -3.55
C PHE A 114 -18.77 -9.05 -2.86
N GLU A 115 -18.94 -9.40 -1.59
CA GLU A 115 -20.07 -8.99 -0.78
C GLU A 115 -20.14 -7.48 -0.57
N SER A 116 -19.01 -6.77 -0.58
CA SER A 116 -18.99 -5.31 -0.53
C SER A 116 -19.67 -4.68 -1.76
N VAL A 117 -19.43 -5.21 -2.96
CA VAL A 117 -20.07 -4.73 -4.20
C VAL A 117 -21.55 -5.06 -4.20
N PHE A 118 -21.91 -6.28 -3.79
CA PHE A 118 -23.29 -6.70 -3.62
C PHE A 118 -24.05 -5.78 -2.65
N THR A 119 -23.49 -5.56 -1.46
CA THR A 119 -24.08 -4.72 -0.40
C THR A 119 -24.20 -3.27 -0.85
N MET A 120 -23.21 -2.73 -1.56
CA MET A 120 -23.26 -1.38 -2.12
C MET A 120 -24.48 -1.20 -3.03
N ARG A 121 -24.75 -2.17 -3.92
CA ARG A 121 -25.90 -2.14 -4.82
C ARG A 121 -27.22 -2.27 -4.06
N GLU A 122 -27.31 -3.21 -3.12
CA GLU A 122 -28.48 -3.44 -2.28
C GLU A 122 -28.85 -2.19 -1.47
N LEU A 123 -27.89 -1.60 -0.73
CA LEU A 123 -28.12 -0.41 0.09
C LEU A 123 -28.41 0.85 -0.74
N SER A 124 -27.96 0.90 -2.00
CA SER A 124 -28.30 1.97 -2.96
C SER A 124 -29.69 1.82 -3.59
N GLY A 125 -30.44 0.78 -3.23
CA GLY A 125 -31.76 0.47 -3.79
C GLY A 125 -31.71 -0.02 -5.23
N ASP A 126 -30.60 -0.65 -5.64
CA ASP A 126 -30.36 -1.17 -6.99
C ASP A 126 -29.80 -2.61 -6.95
N PRO A 127 -30.46 -3.55 -6.25
CA PRO A 127 -29.94 -4.91 -6.09
C PRO A 127 -29.82 -5.61 -7.45
N TYR A 128 -28.86 -6.54 -7.57
CA TYR A 128 -28.79 -7.43 -8.72
C TYR A 128 -30.07 -8.30 -8.79
N ALA A 129 -30.57 -8.52 -10.00
CA ALA A 129 -31.51 -9.62 -10.23
C ALA A 129 -30.80 -10.98 -9.98
N ALA A 130 -31.56 -12.04 -9.74
CA ALA A 130 -30.98 -13.34 -9.36
C ALA A 130 -30.04 -13.92 -10.43
N ASP A 131 -30.41 -13.79 -11.71
CA ASP A 131 -29.62 -14.17 -12.88
C ASP A 131 -28.39 -13.28 -13.06
N GLU A 132 -28.53 -11.96 -12.88
CA GLU A 132 -27.39 -11.04 -12.90
C GLU A 132 -26.39 -11.35 -11.78
N LEU A 133 -26.88 -11.65 -10.58
CA LEU A 133 -26.05 -11.98 -9.42
C LEU A 133 -25.24 -13.26 -9.69
N GLU A 134 -25.86 -14.27 -10.27
CA GLU A 134 -25.18 -15.52 -10.64
C GLU A 134 -24.09 -15.26 -11.69
N ALA A 135 -24.38 -14.45 -12.71
CA ALA A 135 -23.39 -14.09 -13.74
C ALA A 135 -22.21 -13.30 -13.16
N VAL A 136 -22.48 -12.33 -12.28
CA VAL A 136 -21.45 -11.51 -11.62
C VAL A 136 -20.63 -12.33 -10.63
N TYR A 137 -21.24 -13.29 -9.93
CA TYR A 137 -20.54 -14.25 -9.08
C TYR A 137 -19.65 -15.20 -9.90
N GLY A 138 -20.12 -15.65 -11.06
CA GLY A 138 -19.32 -16.41 -12.02
C GLY A 138 -18.09 -15.62 -12.52
N GLU A 139 -18.24 -14.34 -12.85
CA GLU A 139 -17.12 -13.46 -13.23
C GLU A 139 -16.09 -13.34 -12.08
N PHE A 140 -16.58 -13.16 -10.84
CA PHE A 140 -15.74 -13.05 -9.67
C PHE A 140 -14.97 -14.34 -9.38
N THR A 141 -15.65 -15.49 -9.33
CA THR A 141 -15.04 -16.80 -9.06
C THR A 141 -14.04 -17.20 -10.12
N ALA A 142 -14.31 -16.92 -11.41
CA ALA A 142 -13.37 -17.12 -12.49
C ALA A 142 -12.08 -16.28 -12.31
N THR A 143 -12.20 -15.04 -11.82
CA THR A 143 -11.04 -14.18 -11.55
C THR A 143 -10.20 -14.71 -10.38
N ILE A 144 -10.85 -15.11 -9.28
CA ILE A 144 -10.15 -15.58 -8.08
C ILE A 144 -9.70 -17.04 -8.17
N ALA A 145 -10.06 -17.77 -9.22
CA ALA A 145 -9.54 -19.11 -9.51
C ALA A 145 -8.00 -19.13 -9.59
N ALA A 146 -7.37 -18.00 -9.95
CA ALA A 146 -5.92 -17.83 -9.94
C ALA A 146 -5.28 -18.09 -8.56
N PHE A 147 -6.01 -17.91 -7.46
CA PHE A 147 -5.54 -18.20 -6.09
C PHE A 147 -5.48 -19.69 -5.76
N ARG A 148 -6.03 -20.56 -6.63
CA ARG A 148 -6.02 -22.04 -6.53
C ARG A 148 -6.52 -22.55 -5.17
N LEU A 149 -7.64 -22.00 -4.69
CA LEU A 149 -8.27 -22.49 -3.49
C LEU A 149 -8.78 -23.94 -3.70
N PRO A 150 -8.70 -24.82 -2.69
CA PRO A 150 -9.26 -26.16 -2.73
C PRO A 150 -10.76 -26.15 -3.08
N GLU A 151 -11.21 -27.20 -3.76
CA GLU A 151 -12.62 -27.39 -4.07
C GLU A 151 -13.46 -27.39 -2.78
N GLY A 152 -14.62 -26.71 -2.79
CA GLY A 152 -15.48 -26.55 -1.63
C GLY A 152 -15.13 -25.37 -0.70
N SER A 153 -14.03 -24.64 -0.95
CA SER A 153 -13.68 -23.44 -0.16
C SER A 153 -14.61 -22.24 -0.41
N LEU A 154 -15.31 -22.23 -1.56
CA LEU A 154 -16.23 -21.18 -1.97
C LEU A 154 -17.64 -21.75 -2.17
N PRO A 155 -18.70 -20.97 -1.90
CA PRO A 155 -20.06 -21.32 -2.31
C PRO A 155 -20.13 -21.62 -3.81
N ARG A 156 -20.87 -22.66 -4.21
CA ARG A 156 -20.90 -23.10 -5.61
C ARG A 156 -21.73 -22.18 -6.50
N THR A 157 -22.76 -21.57 -5.92
CA THR A 157 -23.70 -20.68 -6.60
C THR A 157 -23.91 -19.41 -5.78
N ALA A 158 -24.39 -18.34 -6.41
CA ALA A 158 -24.65 -17.11 -5.68
C ALA A 158 -25.80 -17.27 -4.66
N ALA A 159 -26.71 -18.22 -4.90
CA ALA A 159 -27.82 -18.55 -3.99
C ALA A 159 -27.34 -19.07 -2.62
N GLU A 160 -26.13 -19.63 -2.53
CA GLU A 160 -25.54 -20.15 -1.30
C GLU A 160 -24.88 -19.05 -0.44
N LEU A 161 -24.55 -17.89 -1.03
CA LEU A 161 -23.85 -16.80 -0.34
C LEU A 161 -24.54 -16.35 0.96
N PRO A 162 -25.87 -16.11 1.01
CA PRO A 162 -26.52 -15.68 2.25
C PRO A 162 -26.41 -16.70 3.39
N GLY A 163 -26.34 -17.99 3.07
CA GLY A 163 -26.12 -19.06 4.05
C GLY A 163 -24.69 -19.02 4.58
N TYR A 164 -23.71 -19.01 3.67
CA TYR A 164 -22.29 -18.92 4.01
C TYR A 164 -21.98 -17.73 4.91
N PHE A 165 -22.42 -16.51 4.53
CA PHE A 165 -22.18 -15.31 5.32
C PHE A 165 -22.84 -15.39 6.70
N ARG A 166 -24.07 -15.92 6.79
CA ARG A 166 -24.76 -16.08 8.07
C ARG A 166 -23.98 -16.97 9.02
N THR A 167 -23.47 -18.11 8.54
CA THR A 167 -22.63 -19.02 9.34
C THR A 167 -21.34 -18.33 9.78
N MET A 168 -20.60 -17.70 8.87
CA MET A 168 -19.39 -16.96 9.19
C MET A 168 -19.63 -15.89 10.28
N LEU A 169 -20.68 -15.07 10.12
CA LEU A 169 -21.04 -14.00 11.05
C LEU A 169 -21.45 -14.53 12.43
N ARG A 170 -22.11 -15.70 12.51
CA ARG A 170 -22.62 -16.29 13.76
C ARG A 170 -21.61 -17.13 14.51
N GLU A 171 -20.71 -17.80 13.79
CA GLU A 171 -19.88 -18.85 14.38
C GLU A 171 -18.40 -18.44 14.40
N GLN A 172 -17.90 -17.85 13.32
CA GLN A 172 -16.45 -17.66 13.13
C GLN A 172 -15.95 -16.28 13.53
N LEU A 173 -16.72 -15.21 13.27
CA LEU A 173 -16.26 -13.86 13.56
C LEU A 173 -16.23 -13.59 15.07
N GLU A 174 -15.28 -12.76 15.51
CA GLU A 174 -15.12 -12.25 16.88
C GLU A 174 -15.10 -10.72 16.83
N PHE A 175 -15.49 -10.06 17.93
CA PHE A 175 -15.30 -8.61 18.06
C PHE A 175 -13.89 -8.31 18.56
N THR A 176 -12.94 -8.47 17.65
CA THR A 176 -11.51 -8.36 17.94
C THR A 176 -11.09 -6.93 18.26
N ASP A 177 -9.94 -6.76 18.91
CA ASP A 177 -9.37 -5.43 19.17
C ASP A 177 -9.11 -4.65 17.87
N GLN A 178 -8.75 -5.35 16.80
CA GLN A 178 -8.52 -4.78 15.48
C GLN A 178 -9.84 -4.27 14.88
N ALA A 179 -10.93 -5.07 14.96
CA ALA A 179 -12.25 -4.63 14.52
C ALA A 179 -12.77 -3.43 15.34
N ARG A 180 -12.59 -3.45 16.67
CA ARG A 180 -12.93 -2.32 17.56
C ARG A 180 -12.15 -1.06 17.21
N HIS A 181 -10.83 -1.19 17.05
CA HIS A 181 -9.95 -0.08 16.71
C HIS A 181 -10.33 0.52 15.34
N LEU A 182 -10.56 -0.30 14.31
CA LEU A 182 -11.04 0.19 13.00
C LEU A 182 -12.37 0.92 13.10
N LEU A 183 -13.29 0.45 13.96
CA LEU A 183 -14.63 1.01 14.08
C LEU A 183 -14.67 2.34 14.86
N TYR A 184 -13.86 2.49 15.92
CA TYR A 184 -13.98 3.62 16.86
C TYR A 184 -12.73 4.50 16.99
N GLU A 185 -11.52 3.98 16.76
CA GLU A 185 -10.27 4.65 17.13
C GLU A 185 -9.48 5.12 15.90
N MET A 186 -9.33 4.28 14.87
CA MET A 186 -8.44 4.51 13.72
C MET A 186 -8.65 5.88 13.05
N LEU A 187 -9.89 6.25 12.73
CA LEU A 187 -10.16 7.56 12.11
C LEU A 187 -10.02 8.71 13.10
N ASN A 188 -10.16 8.47 14.40
CA ASN A 188 -9.93 9.45 15.46
C ASN A 188 -8.44 9.64 15.79
N GLU A 189 -7.55 8.82 15.24
CA GLU A 189 -6.10 8.92 15.45
C GLU A 189 -5.35 9.18 14.15
N ALA A 190 -6.03 9.10 13.01
CA ALA A 190 -5.39 9.20 11.70
C ALA A 190 -4.66 10.54 11.49
N PRO A 191 -3.40 10.51 10.99
CA PRO A 191 -2.67 11.71 10.63
C PRO A 191 -3.33 12.43 9.44
N CYS A 192 -3.02 13.71 9.22
CA CYS A 192 -3.58 14.43 8.08
C CYS A 192 -3.04 13.84 6.76
N PRO A 193 -3.92 13.42 5.82
CA PRO A 193 -3.49 12.98 4.50
C PRO A 193 -2.74 14.12 3.79
N ARG A 194 -1.67 13.79 3.06
CA ARG A 194 -0.85 14.76 2.29
C ARG A 194 -1.69 15.76 1.46
N ARG A 195 -2.76 15.28 0.83
CA ARG A 195 -3.66 16.11 -0.01
C ARG A 195 -4.50 17.14 0.76
N LEU A 196 -4.56 17.03 2.08
CA LEU A 196 -5.39 17.85 2.97
C LEU A 196 -4.56 18.71 3.94
N HIS A 197 -3.24 18.74 3.78
CA HIS A 197 -2.35 19.54 4.64
C HIS A 197 -2.70 21.04 4.65
N TRP A 198 -3.26 21.56 3.55
CA TRP A 198 -3.73 22.94 3.45
C TRP A 198 -4.82 23.33 4.48
N LEU A 199 -5.49 22.36 5.11
CA LEU A 199 -6.46 22.61 6.19
C LEU A 199 -5.81 23.03 7.50
N GLY A 200 -4.49 22.82 7.64
CA GLY A 200 -3.75 22.99 8.88
C GLY A 200 -4.19 22.01 9.99
N PRO A 201 -3.52 22.05 11.16
CA PRO A 201 -3.78 21.11 12.25
C PRO A 201 -5.20 21.21 12.84
N VAL A 202 -5.72 22.42 12.99
CA VAL A 202 -7.05 22.68 13.56
C VAL A 202 -8.15 22.25 12.59
N GLY A 203 -8.03 22.64 11.31
CA GLY A 203 -8.98 22.24 10.27
C GLY A 203 -9.02 20.72 10.09
N TRP A 204 -7.85 20.07 10.11
CA TRP A 204 -7.79 18.60 10.08
C TRP A 204 -8.46 17.96 11.29
N ARG A 205 -8.20 18.44 12.51
CA ARG A 205 -8.83 17.89 13.72
C ARG A 205 -10.36 17.95 13.65
N LEU A 206 -10.91 19.07 13.19
CA LEU A 206 -12.36 19.23 13.03
C LEU A 206 -12.92 18.31 11.94
N LEU A 207 -12.30 18.31 10.75
CA LEU A 207 -12.71 17.46 9.63
C LEU A 207 -12.64 15.98 10.02
N ARG A 208 -11.55 15.56 10.66
CA ARG A 208 -11.32 14.19 11.12
C ARG A 208 -12.36 13.74 12.13
N ALA A 209 -12.71 14.58 13.11
CA ALA A 209 -13.74 14.26 14.10
C ALA A 209 -15.12 14.06 13.44
N VAL A 210 -15.47 14.90 12.46
CA VAL A 210 -16.72 14.77 11.69
C VAL A 210 -16.68 13.52 10.82
N ALA A 211 -15.60 13.30 10.07
CA ALA A 211 -15.42 12.15 9.20
C ALA A 211 -15.48 10.83 9.99
N ALA A 212 -14.77 10.74 11.12
CA ALA A 212 -14.83 9.58 12.02
C ALA A 212 -16.27 9.31 12.48
N ARG A 213 -16.99 10.34 12.96
CA ARG A 213 -18.40 10.20 13.36
C ARG A 213 -19.27 9.67 12.22
N VAL A 214 -19.14 10.24 11.03
CA VAL A 214 -19.95 9.86 9.85
C VAL A 214 -19.64 8.43 9.43
N VAL A 215 -18.36 8.07 9.29
CA VAL A 215 -17.93 6.73 8.86
C VAL A 215 -18.31 5.67 9.90
N THR A 216 -18.08 5.91 11.20
CA THR A 216 -18.49 4.97 12.26
C THR A 216 -20.00 4.79 12.28
N THR A 217 -20.77 5.89 12.18
CA THR A 217 -22.25 5.83 12.17
C THR A 217 -22.78 5.09 10.94
N LEU A 218 -22.21 5.35 9.76
CA LEU A 218 -22.54 4.66 8.52
C LEU A 218 -22.20 3.17 8.61
N THR A 219 -20.99 2.84 9.07
CA THR A 219 -20.52 1.46 9.22
C THR A 219 -21.42 0.69 10.19
N LEU A 220 -21.75 1.26 11.35
CA LEU A 220 -22.69 0.68 12.31
C LEU A 220 -24.11 0.50 11.74
N ALA A 221 -24.55 1.36 10.83
CA ALA A 221 -25.85 1.20 10.18
C ALA A 221 -25.85 0.05 9.16
N ASP A 222 -24.73 -0.13 8.46
CA ASP A 222 -24.60 -1.01 7.31
C ASP A 222 -24.05 -2.40 7.66
N LEU A 223 -23.48 -2.59 8.86
CA LEU A 223 -23.07 -3.90 9.36
C LEU A 223 -24.27 -4.88 9.38
N PRO A 224 -24.04 -6.17 9.01
CA PRO A 224 -25.10 -7.19 9.02
C PRO A 224 -25.84 -7.24 10.36
N ALA A 225 -27.17 -7.39 10.32
CA ALA A 225 -27.98 -7.46 11.53
C ALA A 225 -27.49 -8.53 12.51
N VAL A 226 -27.15 -9.71 11.97
CA VAL A 226 -26.59 -10.83 12.73
C VAL A 226 -25.31 -10.45 13.49
N TYR A 227 -24.39 -9.73 12.84
CA TYR A 227 -23.15 -9.27 13.48
C TYR A 227 -23.43 -8.24 14.57
N ARG A 228 -24.34 -7.30 14.30
CA ARG A 228 -24.73 -6.27 15.25
C ARG A 228 -25.41 -6.85 16.50
N GLU A 229 -26.33 -7.78 16.31
CA GLU A 229 -27.02 -8.47 17.40
C GLU A 229 -26.04 -9.30 18.24
N ARG A 230 -25.13 -10.04 17.59
CA ARG A 230 -24.13 -10.88 18.28
C ARG A 230 -23.21 -10.07 19.19
N PHE A 231 -22.81 -8.87 18.78
CA PHE A 231 -21.85 -8.03 19.51
C PHE A 231 -22.46 -6.79 20.18
N GLY A 232 -23.79 -6.73 20.30
CA GLY A 232 -24.49 -5.64 21.00
C GLY A 232 -24.37 -4.26 20.34
N LEU A 233 -24.14 -4.20 19.02
CA LEU A 233 -23.98 -2.95 18.28
C LEU A 233 -25.34 -2.36 17.90
N VAL A 234 -25.62 -1.15 18.39
CA VAL A 234 -26.94 -0.52 18.22
C VAL A 234 -27.03 0.24 16.91
N ARG A 235 -28.00 -0.13 16.05
CA ARG A 235 -28.39 0.68 14.88
C ARG A 235 -29.45 1.69 15.28
N THR A 236 -29.05 2.95 15.40
CA THR A 236 -29.99 4.05 15.70
C THR A 236 -30.81 4.45 14.46
N ARG A 237 -31.98 5.05 14.68
CA ARG A 237 -32.82 5.60 13.59
C ARG A 237 -32.07 6.66 12.76
N ARG A 238 -31.26 7.49 13.42
CA ARG A 238 -30.42 8.51 12.77
C ARG A 238 -29.36 7.87 11.88
N ALA A 239 -28.70 6.80 12.35
CA ALA A 239 -27.73 6.06 11.57
C ALA A 239 -28.38 5.40 10.34
N ALA A 240 -29.58 4.82 10.49
CA ALA A 240 -30.33 4.25 9.38
C ALA A 240 -30.74 5.31 8.34
N LEU A 241 -31.13 6.50 8.78
CA LEU A 241 -31.42 7.62 7.88
C LEU A 241 -30.17 8.10 7.15
N LEU A 242 -29.04 8.27 7.86
CA LEU A 242 -27.75 8.66 7.28
C LEU A 242 -27.32 7.67 6.18
N SER A 243 -27.37 6.37 6.47
CA SER A 243 -27.07 5.30 5.51
C SER A 243 -27.93 5.43 4.25
N ARG A 244 -29.26 5.52 4.40
CA ARG A 244 -30.17 5.69 3.25
C ARG A 244 -29.83 6.95 2.44
N LEU A 245 -29.60 8.08 3.09
CA LEU A 245 -29.28 9.33 2.41
C LEU A 245 -27.96 9.25 1.63
N LEU A 246 -26.91 8.67 2.23
CA LEU A 246 -25.60 8.55 1.59
C LEU A 246 -25.61 7.55 0.42
N HIS A 247 -26.26 6.40 0.56
CA HIS A 247 -26.33 5.39 -0.51
C HIS A 247 -27.23 5.83 -1.67
N HIS A 248 -28.46 6.27 -1.39
CA HIS A 248 -29.36 6.75 -2.44
C HIS A 248 -28.87 8.07 -3.06
N GLY A 249 -28.33 8.98 -2.24
CA GLY A 249 -27.70 10.21 -2.71
C GLY A 249 -26.47 9.93 -3.58
N GLY A 250 -25.61 9.01 -3.16
CA GLY A 250 -24.46 8.55 -3.93
C GLY A 250 -24.86 7.99 -5.29
N ARG A 251 -25.89 7.14 -5.35
CA ARG A 251 -26.45 6.65 -6.63
C ARG A 251 -27.00 7.77 -7.50
N ALA A 252 -27.75 8.70 -6.90
CA ALA A 252 -28.32 9.84 -7.61
C ALA A 252 -27.24 10.78 -8.18
N ILE A 253 -26.09 10.89 -7.51
CA ILE A 253 -24.93 11.64 -8.01
C ILE A 253 -24.25 10.86 -9.15
N MET A 254 -23.98 9.56 -8.96
CA MET A 254 -23.29 8.75 -9.97
C MET A 254 -24.07 8.64 -11.28
N THR A 255 -25.39 8.52 -11.22
CA THR A 255 -26.27 8.49 -12.42
C THR A 255 -26.23 9.80 -13.22
N ARG A 256 -25.90 10.94 -12.58
CA ARG A 256 -25.78 12.25 -13.24
C ARG A 256 -24.37 12.58 -13.72
N LEU A 257 -23.34 11.93 -13.17
CA LEU A 257 -21.95 12.17 -13.56
C LEU A 257 -21.66 11.57 -14.95
N PRO A 258 -20.76 12.15 -15.77
CA PRO A 258 -20.25 11.50 -16.97
C PRO A 258 -19.51 10.20 -16.63
N GLU A 259 -19.59 9.17 -17.49
CA GLU A 259 -19.00 7.85 -17.22
C GLU A 259 -17.52 7.91 -16.80
N ARG A 260 -16.73 8.78 -17.45
CA ARG A 260 -15.31 9.00 -17.13
C ARG A 260 -15.02 9.40 -15.68
N ARG A 261 -16.00 9.96 -14.96
CA ARG A 261 -15.88 10.41 -13.55
C ARG A 261 -16.56 9.45 -12.57
N ARG A 262 -17.36 8.49 -13.04
CA ARG A 262 -18.05 7.50 -12.18
C ARG A 262 -17.10 6.45 -11.63
N TYR A 263 -16.10 6.07 -12.43
CA TYR A 263 -15.20 4.96 -12.15
C TYR A 263 -13.79 5.46 -11.82
N ARG A 264 -13.18 4.90 -10.77
CA ARG A 264 -11.83 5.18 -10.29
C ARG A 264 -10.76 4.64 -11.23
N PHE A 265 -11.01 3.46 -11.80
CA PHE A 265 -10.12 2.78 -12.72
C PHE A 265 -10.79 2.68 -14.07
N GLN A 266 -10.25 3.38 -15.06
CA GLN A 266 -10.62 3.16 -16.45
C GLN A 266 -9.83 1.95 -16.95
N ARG A 267 -10.46 1.08 -17.76
CA ARG A 267 -9.69 0.10 -18.56
C ARG A 267 -8.58 0.90 -19.25
N PRO A 268 -7.30 0.55 -19.10
CA PRO A 268 -6.31 1.08 -20.02
C PRO A 268 -6.79 0.69 -21.43
N PRO A 269 -6.72 1.58 -22.43
CA PRO A 269 -6.99 1.18 -23.80
C PRO A 269 -6.10 -0.03 -24.13
N VAL A 270 -6.63 -0.96 -24.91
CA VAL A 270 -5.90 -2.11 -25.49
C VAL A 270 -4.49 -1.65 -25.86
N PRO A 271 -3.42 -2.38 -25.49
CA PRO A 271 -2.07 -1.91 -25.78
C PRO A 271 -1.93 -1.82 -27.30
N ALA A 272 -2.00 -0.60 -27.82
CA ALA A 272 -1.48 -0.30 -29.14
C ALA A 272 -0.02 -0.75 -29.11
N GLN A 273 0.38 -1.53 -30.11
CA GLN A 273 1.76 -1.95 -30.34
C GLN A 273 2.69 -0.80 -29.95
N ARG A 274 3.51 -1.02 -28.91
CA ARG A 274 4.38 0.00 -28.31
C ARG A 274 5.25 0.61 -29.40
N ARG A 275 4.83 1.76 -29.94
CA ARG A 275 5.75 2.71 -30.54
C ARG A 275 6.57 3.30 -29.40
N ARG A 276 7.88 3.06 -29.44
CA ARG A 276 8.85 3.64 -28.48
C ARG A 276 8.57 5.14 -28.36
N PRO A 277 8.22 5.67 -27.18
CA PRO A 277 8.16 7.10 -27.00
C PRO A 277 9.58 7.68 -27.12
N PRO A 278 9.72 8.95 -27.51
CA PRO A 278 11.03 9.60 -27.58
C PRO A 278 11.67 9.62 -26.18
N ARG A 279 13.01 9.52 -26.16
CA ARG A 279 13.86 9.52 -24.96
C ARG A 279 13.59 10.79 -24.11
N ARG A 280 12.69 10.70 -23.13
CA ARG A 280 12.55 11.70 -22.05
C ARG A 280 13.45 11.30 -20.90
N ASP A 281 14.16 12.29 -20.35
CA ASP A 281 14.99 12.12 -19.16
C ASP A 281 14.14 11.63 -17.99
N THR A 282 14.49 10.48 -17.41
CA THR A 282 13.76 9.85 -16.31
C THR A 282 14.30 10.22 -14.93
N ARG A 283 15.35 11.04 -14.84
CA ARG A 283 15.92 11.47 -13.56
C ARG A 283 14.95 12.30 -12.70
N PRO A 284 14.24 13.33 -13.21
CA PRO A 284 13.39 14.18 -12.35
C PRO A 284 12.36 13.42 -11.51
N PRO A 285 11.51 12.53 -12.07
CA PRO A 285 10.53 11.80 -11.26
C PRO A 285 11.14 10.74 -10.34
N ARG A 286 12.39 10.30 -10.58
CA ARG A 286 13.12 9.40 -9.67
C ARG A 286 13.66 10.16 -8.47
N LEU A 287 14.31 11.29 -8.70
CA LEU A 287 14.80 12.17 -7.64
C LEU A 287 13.66 12.68 -6.75
N ASP A 288 12.51 13.00 -7.35
CA ASP A 288 11.29 13.37 -6.61
C ASP A 288 10.85 12.27 -5.63
N ARG A 289 10.91 11.01 -6.08
CA ARG A 289 10.59 9.85 -5.25
C ARG A 289 11.63 9.63 -4.16
N PHE A 290 12.92 9.78 -4.48
CA PHE A 290 13.99 9.65 -3.51
C PHE A 290 13.84 10.68 -2.39
N PHE A 291 13.52 11.93 -2.74
CA PHE A 291 13.18 12.95 -1.75
C PHE A 291 12.05 12.50 -0.82
N ASP A 292 10.91 12.10 -1.40
CA ASP A 292 9.70 11.77 -0.65
C ASP A 292 9.75 10.48 0.18
N GLN A 293 10.58 9.53 -0.21
CA GLN A 293 10.62 8.18 0.38
C GLN A 293 11.84 7.94 1.25
N VAL A 294 12.93 8.70 1.03
CA VAL A 294 14.23 8.46 1.67
C VAL A 294 14.73 9.68 2.43
N LEU A 295 14.62 10.88 1.87
CA LEU A 295 15.21 12.07 2.49
C LEU A 295 14.28 12.74 3.51
N ASP A 296 13.01 12.93 3.16
CA ASP A 296 12.00 13.58 4.01
C ASP A 296 11.53 12.62 5.12
N GLN A 297 12.34 12.45 6.16
CA GLN A 297 12.08 11.54 7.29
C GLN A 297 10.93 12.07 8.16
N THR A 298 10.84 13.39 8.32
CA THR A 298 9.79 14.06 9.12
C THR A 298 8.46 14.18 8.38
N GLY A 299 8.48 14.15 7.04
CA GLY A 299 7.29 14.21 6.19
C GLY A 299 6.76 15.62 5.97
N ASP A 300 7.55 16.65 6.25
CA ASP A 300 7.13 18.06 6.20
C ASP A 300 7.39 18.71 4.82
N GLY A 301 8.00 17.97 3.89
CA GLY A 301 8.26 18.39 2.53
C GLY A 301 9.56 19.19 2.36
N TYR A 302 10.34 19.31 3.42
CA TYR A 302 11.65 19.95 3.44
C TYR A 302 12.71 18.97 3.93
N LEU A 303 13.93 19.14 3.44
CA LEU A 303 15.08 18.43 3.97
C LEU A 303 15.81 19.34 4.95
N THR A 304 16.01 18.84 6.17
CA THR A 304 16.71 19.54 7.23
C THR A 304 17.78 18.65 7.88
N ALA A 305 18.67 19.25 8.68
CA ALA A 305 19.67 18.48 9.43
C ALA A 305 19.07 17.33 10.28
N PRO A 306 17.94 17.53 11.01
CA PRO A 306 17.24 16.44 11.70
C PRO A 306 16.88 15.23 10.84
N ASP A 307 16.54 15.41 9.57
CA ASP A 307 16.18 14.29 8.69
C ASP A 307 17.39 13.40 8.40
N LEU A 308 18.55 13.99 8.06
CA LEU A 308 19.79 13.25 7.82
C LEU A 308 20.33 12.62 9.11
N GLN A 309 20.20 13.32 10.24
CA GLN A 309 20.54 12.76 11.56
C GLN A 309 19.64 11.59 11.94
N ALA A 310 18.35 11.63 11.58
CA ALA A 310 17.43 10.51 11.77
C ALA A 310 17.82 9.32 10.89
N MET A 311 18.25 9.54 9.65
CA MET A 311 18.78 8.47 8.79
C MET A 311 20.02 7.81 9.41
N ALA A 312 21.00 8.61 9.84
CA ALA A 312 22.21 8.10 10.51
C ALA A 312 21.86 7.33 11.79
N HIS A 313 20.95 7.87 12.61
CA HIS A 313 20.49 7.20 13.83
C HIS A 313 19.81 5.87 13.55
N ASN A 314 18.97 5.78 12.52
CA ASN A 314 18.31 4.53 12.14
C ASN A 314 19.32 3.45 11.75
N VAL A 315 20.34 3.80 10.96
CA VAL A 315 21.41 2.88 10.57
C VAL A 315 22.17 2.38 11.81
N CYS A 316 22.60 3.30 12.68
CA CYS A 316 23.32 2.94 13.92
C CYS A 316 22.49 2.04 14.83
N TRP A 317 21.20 2.37 15.01
CA TRP A 317 20.28 1.61 15.85
C TRP A 317 20.03 0.20 15.31
N GLN A 318 19.87 0.05 14.00
CA GLN A 318 19.60 -1.24 13.37
C GLN A 318 20.79 -2.21 13.43
N LEU A 319 22.00 -1.68 13.38
CA LEU A 319 23.24 -2.45 13.39
C LEU A 319 23.87 -2.58 14.79
N GLU A 320 23.29 -1.95 15.81
CA GLU A 320 23.82 -1.93 17.18
C GLU A 320 25.32 -1.54 17.24
N LEU A 321 25.67 -0.51 16.47
CA LEU A 321 27.06 -0.12 16.26
C LEU A 321 27.77 0.31 17.56
N THR A 322 29.09 0.06 17.59
CA THR A 322 29.95 0.62 18.65
C THR A 322 30.05 2.14 18.53
N GLU A 323 30.33 2.84 19.63
CA GLU A 323 30.45 4.31 19.67
C GLU A 323 31.39 4.88 18.59
N GLY A 324 32.52 4.20 18.34
CA GLY A 324 33.45 4.60 17.29
C GLY A 324 32.93 4.41 15.86
N ALA A 325 32.13 3.36 15.62
CA ALA A 325 31.48 3.13 14.32
C ALA A 325 30.29 4.07 14.11
N GLU A 326 29.50 4.32 15.14
CA GLU A 326 28.43 5.34 15.12
C GLU A 326 28.96 6.73 14.77
N GLY A 327 30.08 7.12 15.38
CA GLY A 327 30.73 8.41 15.11
C GLY A 327 31.11 8.59 13.65
N ARG A 328 31.59 7.52 12.98
CA ARG A 328 31.92 7.54 11.55
C ARG A 328 30.69 7.70 10.66
N VAL A 329 29.61 6.95 10.95
CA VAL A 329 28.35 7.06 10.21
C VAL A 329 27.76 8.46 10.36
N ARG A 330 27.66 8.98 11.59
CA ARG A 330 27.14 10.33 11.84
C ARG A 330 27.95 11.41 11.12
N ALA A 331 29.29 11.36 11.22
CA ALA A 331 30.15 12.32 10.54
C ALA A 331 29.98 12.31 9.00
N ALA A 332 29.75 11.13 8.40
CA ALA A 332 29.52 11.02 6.97
C ALA A 332 28.18 11.64 6.55
N PHE A 333 27.11 11.43 7.32
CA PHE A 333 25.81 12.06 7.07
C PHE A 333 25.84 13.58 7.32
N ASP A 334 26.57 14.04 8.33
CA ASP A 334 26.76 15.48 8.59
C ASP A 334 27.55 16.16 7.44
N GLY A 335 28.58 15.48 6.92
CA GLY A 335 29.31 15.94 5.73
C GLY A 335 28.43 16.02 4.49
N TRP A 336 27.55 15.02 4.30
CA TRP A 336 26.57 15.05 3.21
C TRP A 336 25.58 16.21 3.37
N TRP A 337 25.07 16.45 4.58
CA TRP A 337 24.20 17.60 4.87
C TRP A 337 24.86 18.93 4.51
N GLU A 338 26.11 19.13 4.91
CA GLU A 338 26.81 20.39 4.65
C GLU A 338 27.04 20.63 3.15
N GLN A 339 27.29 19.58 2.37
CA GLN A 339 27.30 19.69 0.91
C GLN A 339 25.91 20.07 0.37
N LEU A 340 24.84 19.38 0.80
CA LEU A 340 23.50 19.67 0.33
C LEU A 340 23.12 21.13 0.63
N ARG A 341 23.34 21.58 1.87
CA ARG A 341 23.08 22.96 2.30
C ARG A 341 23.88 23.96 1.48
N SER A 342 25.19 23.78 1.35
CA SER A 342 26.05 24.72 0.61
C SER A 342 25.78 24.78 -0.90
N THR A 343 25.19 23.74 -1.49
CA THR A 343 24.95 23.66 -2.93
C THR A 343 23.50 23.88 -3.36
N MET A 344 22.53 23.71 -2.45
CA MET A 344 21.10 23.67 -2.79
C MET A 344 20.23 24.71 -2.07
N ASP A 345 20.67 25.21 -0.91
CA ASP A 345 19.97 26.26 -0.14
C ASP A 345 20.15 27.62 -0.82
N ALA A 346 19.45 27.78 -1.96
CA ALA A 346 19.63 28.93 -2.85
C ALA A 346 18.99 30.21 -2.29
N ASP A 347 17.99 30.07 -1.41
CA ASP A 347 17.29 31.18 -0.76
C ASP A 347 17.80 31.46 0.67
N GLY A 348 18.65 30.60 1.22
CA GLY A 348 19.32 30.79 2.51
C GLY A 348 18.39 30.57 3.69
N ASP A 349 17.30 29.82 3.52
CA ASP A 349 16.30 29.56 4.55
C ASP A 349 16.72 28.42 5.52
N GLY A 350 17.84 27.76 5.23
CA GLY A 350 18.41 26.67 6.03
C GLY A 350 17.69 25.34 5.83
N ARG A 351 16.85 25.22 4.80
CA ARG A 351 16.08 24.03 4.42
C ARG A 351 16.24 23.81 2.92
N ILE A 352 15.92 22.61 2.45
CA ILE A 352 15.96 22.30 1.02
C ILE A 352 14.60 21.75 0.62
N GLY A 353 13.88 22.51 -0.20
CA GLY A 353 12.63 22.06 -0.77
C GLY A 353 12.83 21.01 -1.86
N ARG A 354 11.79 20.22 -2.12
CA ARG A 354 11.76 19.21 -3.19
C ARG A 354 12.24 19.72 -4.54
N GLY A 355 11.76 20.90 -4.96
CA GLY A 355 12.12 21.49 -6.25
C GLY A 355 13.60 21.85 -6.34
N GLU A 356 14.17 22.35 -5.25
CA GLU A 356 15.58 22.72 -5.12
C GLU A 356 16.45 21.48 -5.15
N PHE A 357 16.09 20.44 -4.37
CA PHE A 357 16.79 19.16 -4.39
C PHE A 357 16.86 18.55 -5.79
N VAL A 358 15.73 18.45 -6.49
CA VAL A 358 15.68 17.86 -7.84
C VAL A 358 16.50 18.70 -8.82
N ALA A 359 16.31 20.03 -8.83
CA ALA A 359 17.01 20.91 -9.75
C ALA A 359 18.53 20.92 -9.51
N ALA A 360 18.94 21.05 -8.26
CA ALA A 360 20.35 21.14 -7.88
C ALA A 360 21.08 19.81 -8.07
N THR A 361 20.44 18.67 -7.77
CA THR A 361 21.04 17.34 -8.02
C THR A 361 21.24 17.09 -9.51
N LEU A 362 20.24 17.41 -10.35
CA LEU A 362 20.38 17.29 -11.81
C LEU A 362 21.51 18.17 -12.34
N ALA A 363 21.56 19.42 -11.89
CA ALA A 363 22.56 20.38 -12.30
C ALA A 363 23.97 20.00 -11.78
N GLY A 364 24.06 19.47 -10.56
CA GLY A 364 25.30 18.99 -9.95
C GLY A 364 25.87 17.80 -10.73
N CYS A 365 25.08 16.74 -10.93
CA CYS A 365 25.49 15.56 -11.69
C CYS A 365 25.82 15.87 -13.17
N ASP A 366 25.21 16.89 -13.78
CA ASP A 366 25.49 17.27 -15.17
C ASP A 366 26.73 18.17 -15.31
N ARG A 367 27.09 18.96 -14.29
CA ARG A 367 28.25 19.88 -14.32
C ARG A 367 29.51 19.25 -13.76
N ASP A 368 29.39 18.36 -12.80
CA ASP A 368 30.51 17.81 -12.06
C ASP A 368 30.36 16.28 -11.90
N PRO A 369 31.22 15.49 -12.56
CA PRO A 369 31.25 14.04 -12.41
C PRO A 369 31.46 13.57 -10.97
N ASP A 370 32.16 14.35 -10.14
CA ASP A 370 32.50 14.02 -8.76
C ASP A 370 31.46 14.55 -7.76
N TYR A 371 30.34 15.08 -8.25
CA TYR A 371 29.28 15.65 -7.41
C TYR A 371 28.79 14.67 -6.33
N LEU A 372 28.57 13.41 -6.71
CA LEU A 372 28.13 12.37 -5.77
C LEU A 372 29.28 11.89 -4.87
N GLU A 373 30.51 11.88 -5.38
CA GLU A 373 31.73 11.45 -4.66
C GLU A 373 32.07 12.36 -3.49
N ARG A 374 31.72 13.64 -3.56
CA ARG A 374 31.98 14.58 -2.45
C ARG A 374 30.92 14.53 -1.35
N GLY A 375 29.75 13.92 -1.61
CA GLY A 375 28.57 14.06 -0.76
C GLY A 375 27.90 12.73 -0.43
N LEU A 376 27.01 12.28 -1.32
CA LEU A 376 26.20 11.07 -1.09
C LEU A 376 27.06 9.80 -0.95
N LEU A 377 28.07 9.62 -1.80
CA LEU A 377 28.85 8.37 -1.82
C LEU A 377 29.66 8.15 -0.53
N PRO A 378 30.29 9.15 0.10
CA PRO A 378 30.88 9.00 1.44
C PRO A 378 29.89 8.49 2.50
N ALA A 379 28.65 8.99 2.51
CA ALA A 379 27.61 8.51 3.42
C ALA A 379 27.24 7.04 3.11
N LEU A 380 27.11 6.69 1.82
CA LEU A 380 26.85 5.31 1.40
C LEU A 380 28.00 4.34 1.74
N ARG A 381 29.26 4.76 1.59
CA ARG A 381 30.44 3.98 2.02
C ARG A 381 30.41 3.73 3.52
N ALA A 382 30.12 4.75 4.32
CA ALA A 382 30.03 4.59 5.77
C ALA A 382 28.92 3.60 6.18
N VAL A 383 27.79 3.61 5.47
CA VAL A 383 26.72 2.62 5.66
C VAL A 383 27.18 1.22 5.23
N PHE A 384 27.85 1.09 4.08
CA PHE A 384 28.38 -0.20 3.60
C PHE A 384 29.36 -0.81 4.59
N THR A 385 30.38 -0.07 5.02
CA THR A 385 31.36 -0.52 6.01
C THR A 385 30.75 -0.84 7.37
N ALA A 386 29.63 -0.19 7.73
CA ALA A 386 28.91 -0.52 8.95
C ALA A 386 28.05 -1.79 8.81
N ALA A 387 27.55 -2.05 7.60
CA ALA A 387 26.73 -3.20 7.25
C ALA A 387 27.55 -4.49 7.12
N ASP A 388 28.79 -4.38 6.63
CA ASP A 388 29.79 -5.45 6.49
C ASP A 388 30.33 -5.79 7.89
N THR A 389 29.63 -6.71 8.56
CA THR A 389 29.86 -7.06 9.96
C THR A 389 30.99 -8.06 10.14
N ASP A 390 31.23 -8.91 9.14
CA ASP A 390 32.31 -9.89 9.17
C ASP A 390 33.62 -9.38 8.52
N GLY A 391 33.55 -8.24 7.82
CA GLY A 391 34.69 -7.53 7.26
C GLY A 391 35.24 -8.18 5.99
N ASP A 392 34.43 -8.94 5.27
CA ASP A 392 34.84 -9.66 4.07
C ASP A 392 34.90 -8.75 2.82
N GLY A 393 34.43 -7.50 2.93
CA GLY A 393 34.42 -6.50 1.86
C GLY A 393 33.22 -6.61 0.91
N THR A 394 32.25 -7.46 1.24
CA THR A 394 31.00 -7.66 0.52
C THR A 394 29.81 -7.58 1.48
N LEU A 395 28.59 -7.51 0.95
CA LEU A 395 27.37 -7.65 1.75
C LEU A 395 26.60 -8.87 1.29
N ASP A 396 26.37 -9.79 2.23
CA ASP A 396 25.47 -10.90 1.98
C ASP A 396 23.98 -10.49 2.12
N ALA A 397 23.08 -11.43 1.85
CA ALA A 397 21.64 -11.18 1.89
C ALA A 397 21.09 -10.85 3.29
N ASP A 398 21.81 -11.22 4.36
CA ASP A 398 21.45 -11.02 5.75
C ASP A 398 21.99 -9.67 6.26
N GLU A 399 23.22 -9.31 5.91
CA GLU A 399 23.82 -8.00 6.18
C GLU A 399 23.11 -6.88 5.43
N TYR A 400 22.81 -7.08 4.15
CA TYR A 400 21.97 -6.17 3.37
C TYR A 400 20.59 -5.99 4.03
N ARG A 401 20.03 -7.06 4.62
CA ARG A 401 18.75 -7.00 5.34
C ARG A 401 18.88 -6.33 6.71
N ALA A 402 19.99 -6.46 7.40
CA ALA A 402 20.19 -5.80 8.68
C ALA A 402 20.08 -4.27 8.52
N VAL A 403 20.66 -3.73 7.44
CA VAL A 403 20.66 -2.29 7.16
C VAL A 403 19.39 -1.80 6.46
N PHE A 404 18.98 -2.46 5.37
CA PHE A 404 17.85 -1.97 4.58
C PHE A 404 16.52 -2.57 5.01
N GLY A 405 16.53 -3.62 5.83
CA GLY A 405 15.38 -4.41 6.22
C GLY A 405 14.67 -3.98 7.50
N GLY A 406 14.48 -2.67 7.64
CA GLY A 406 13.68 -2.15 8.74
C GLY A 406 12.26 -2.72 8.78
N PRO A 407 11.53 -2.56 9.89
CA PRO A 407 10.19 -3.14 10.12
C PRO A 407 9.11 -2.77 9.07
N ARG A 408 9.45 -1.84 8.16
CA ARG A 408 8.60 -1.23 7.13
C ARG A 408 8.96 -1.68 5.71
N VAL A 409 10.04 -2.44 5.51
CA VAL A 409 10.50 -2.90 4.19
C VAL A 409 10.15 -4.37 4.03
N HIS A 410 9.36 -4.69 3.00
CA HIS A 410 8.93 -6.07 2.79
C HIS A 410 10.12 -6.91 2.32
N PRO A 411 10.32 -8.16 2.82
CA PRO A 411 11.51 -8.92 2.47
C PRO A 411 11.62 -9.29 0.98
N ALA A 412 10.53 -9.20 0.22
CA ALA A 412 10.62 -9.36 -1.25
C ALA A 412 11.18 -8.12 -1.96
N ASP A 413 11.00 -6.92 -1.39
CA ASP A 413 11.58 -5.68 -1.91
C ASP A 413 13.08 -5.64 -1.59
N LEU A 414 13.48 -6.17 -0.43
CA LEU A 414 14.89 -6.40 -0.08
C LEU A 414 15.57 -7.39 -1.02
N SER A 415 15.00 -8.59 -1.21
CA SER A 415 15.59 -9.56 -2.14
C SER A 415 15.61 -9.07 -3.59
N HIS A 416 14.72 -8.13 -3.93
CA HIS A 416 14.72 -7.52 -5.26
C HIS A 416 15.79 -6.44 -5.38
N GLY A 417 15.94 -5.55 -4.39
CA GLY A 417 17.03 -4.58 -4.33
C GLY A 417 18.40 -5.26 -4.33
N PHE A 418 18.54 -6.33 -3.54
CA PHE A 418 19.74 -7.16 -3.47
C PHE A 418 20.16 -7.67 -4.85
N ARG A 419 19.28 -8.41 -5.55
CA ARG A 419 19.54 -8.94 -6.91
C ARG A 419 19.77 -7.89 -7.99
N GLN A 420 19.47 -6.62 -7.71
CA GLN A 420 19.74 -5.55 -8.67
C GLN A 420 21.09 -4.89 -8.47
N LEU A 421 21.61 -4.98 -7.25
CA LEU A 421 22.93 -4.51 -6.88
C LEU A 421 23.98 -5.59 -7.15
N ASP A 422 23.66 -6.86 -6.88
CA ASP A 422 24.42 -8.03 -7.30
C ASP A 422 24.33 -8.19 -8.83
N VAL A 423 25.31 -7.64 -9.56
CA VAL A 423 25.27 -7.54 -11.03
C VAL A 423 25.77 -8.83 -11.68
N ASP A 424 26.75 -9.48 -11.07
CA ASP A 424 27.33 -10.73 -11.58
C ASP A 424 26.57 -11.98 -11.08
N GLY A 425 25.70 -11.83 -10.09
CA GLY A 425 24.82 -12.88 -9.59
C GLY A 425 25.51 -13.85 -8.67
N ASP A 426 26.61 -13.45 -8.02
CA ASP A 426 27.41 -14.32 -7.16
C ASP A 426 26.80 -14.51 -5.76
N GLY A 427 25.76 -13.73 -5.43
CA GLY A 427 25.04 -13.83 -4.17
C GLY A 427 25.59 -12.94 -3.06
N THR A 428 26.54 -12.07 -3.37
CA THR A 428 27.08 -11.00 -2.50
C THR A 428 27.00 -9.65 -3.22
N ILE A 429 27.20 -8.54 -2.50
CA ILE A 429 27.27 -7.21 -3.09
C ILE A 429 28.58 -6.57 -2.70
N THR A 430 29.46 -6.32 -3.68
CA THR A 430 30.71 -5.59 -3.44
C THR A 430 30.47 -4.09 -3.20
N GLU A 431 31.39 -3.38 -2.55
CA GLU A 431 31.30 -1.92 -2.39
C GLU A 431 31.14 -1.22 -3.76
N ALA A 432 31.86 -1.71 -4.76
CA ALA A 432 31.83 -1.16 -6.12
C ALA A 432 30.43 -1.29 -6.75
N GLU A 433 29.79 -2.45 -6.61
CA GLU A 433 28.43 -2.68 -7.07
C GLU A 433 27.40 -1.84 -6.33
N PHE A 434 27.53 -1.79 -5.00
CA PHE A 434 26.68 -0.98 -4.14
C PHE A 434 26.71 0.49 -4.57
N LEU A 435 27.89 1.11 -4.64
CA LEU A 435 28.04 2.51 -5.02
C LEU A 435 27.63 2.77 -6.48
N ARG A 436 27.90 1.84 -7.39
CA ARG A 436 27.49 1.94 -8.79
C ARG A 436 25.96 1.95 -8.94
N GLY A 437 25.26 1.09 -8.19
CA GLY A 437 23.79 1.04 -8.22
C GLY A 437 23.14 2.35 -7.82
N PHE A 438 23.66 2.99 -6.75
CA PHE A 438 23.22 4.33 -6.36
C PHE A 438 23.66 5.39 -7.40
N THR A 439 24.89 5.36 -7.91
CA THR A 439 25.35 6.31 -8.94
C THR A 439 24.47 6.27 -10.19
N ASP A 440 24.11 5.09 -10.67
CA ASP A 440 23.21 4.89 -11.81
C ASP A 440 21.78 5.40 -11.53
N TYR A 441 21.33 5.32 -10.28
CA TYR A 441 20.05 5.88 -9.86
C TYR A 441 19.99 7.40 -10.12
N PHE A 442 21.03 8.13 -9.73
CA PHE A 442 21.08 9.59 -9.85
C PHE A 442 21.47 10.07 -11.27
N THR A 443 22.30 9.34 -11.99
CA THR A 443 22.91 9.82 -13.25
C THR A 443 22.26 9.27 -14.53
N ALA A 444 21.65 8.08 -14.51
CA ALA A 444 21.15 7.45 -15.74
C ALA A 444 19.95 8.21 -16.35
N ARG A 445 20.11 8.79 -17.54
CA ARG A 445 19.06 9.56 -18.23
C ARG A 445 17.88 8.72 -18.75
N SER A 446 18.03 7.40 -18.78
CA SER A 446 16.99 6.45 -19.20
C SER A 446 16.79 5.41 -18.09
N PRO A 447 15.63 4.70 -18.07
CA PRO A 447 15.40 3.64 -17.09
C PRO A 447 16.50 2.57 -17.20
N SER A 448 17.40 2.53 -16.21
CA SER A 448 18.28 1.39 -16.00
C SER A 448 17.60 0.41 -15.03
N ALA A 449 17.91 -0.87 -15.16
CA ALA A 449 17.31 -1.92 -14.32
C ALA A 449 17.57 -1.65 -12.83
N ALA A 450 18.79 -1.27 -12.48
CA ALA A 450 19.22 -0.89 -11.14
C ALA A 450 18.63 0.46 -10.68
N GLY A 451 18.74 1.50 -11.51
CA GLY A 451 18.39 2.87 -11.12
C GLY A 451 16.89 3.18 -11.07
N THR A 452 15.99 2.28 -11.46
CA THR A 452 14.52 2.55 -11.42
C THR A 452 13.84 1.93 -10.20
N GLN A 453 14.50 0.97 -9.54
CA GLN A 453 13.87 0.02 -8.63
C GLN A 453 14.60 -0.13 -7.27
N LEU A 454 15.69 0.62 -7.07
CA LEU A 454 16.45 0.71 -5.83
C LEU A 454 15.61 1.10 -4.59
N LEU A 455 14.47 1.78 -4.78
CA LEU A 455 13.52 2.16 -3.72
C LEU A 455 12.21 1.34 -3.70
N GLY A 456 12.16 0.22 -4.42
CA GLY A 456 10.91 -0.52 -4.64
C GLY A 456 10.01 0.11 -5.72
N ARG A 457 8.93 -0.59 -6.06
CA ARG A 457 8.01 -0.20 -7.16
C ARG A 457 7.08 0.96 -6.75
N PRO A 458 6.69 1.84 -7.69
CA PRO A 458 5.75 2.94 -7.42
C PRO A 458 4.36 2.47 -6.98
#